data_AF-A0A970A1P4-F1
#
_entry.id   AF-A0A970A1P4-F1
#
_cell.length_a   1.000
_cell.length_b   1.000
_cell.length_c   1.000
_cell.angle_alpha   90.00
_cell.angle_beta   90.00
_cell.angle_gamma   90.00
#
_symmetry.space_group_name_H-M   'P 1'
#
loop_
_entity.id
_entity.type
_entity.pdbx_description
1 polymer ?
#
loop_
_entity_poly.entity_id
_entity_poly.type
_entity_poly.pdbx_seq_one_letter_code
_entity_poly.pdbx_strand_id
1 'polypeptide(L)'
;MKKVAFLTLGCKVNTYETEGMKRLFEKSGYLVVEPEACADVYVINTCTVTHLSDRKSRQMIRRARRLNPDAVIAAVGCYAQVAPEEVSKIEGVNLVIGNNRKSEIVDLVEELSRDEQRIEVSLRKELKNYEELWAEAYTGQTRAFLKIQDGCDQFCSYCIIPFARGRIRSRSIESITREAGKLINNGFKEIVLTGIHLTSYGKDIGMSTLIDVIKELDKINGLVRIRLGSLEPLYMTEKMIKEMSTIEKLCPHFHLSLQSGCDETLSRMNRKYTTAEFREIVENIRQYIDDVAITTDIMTGFPGETEEEFRKTCSFVESIGFSQAHIFQYSVRKGTKAAEMKNQIPHHVKEERSKILMEICERSMLKFRENQIGKTTDVLFEEKIEGYYTGHTGNYIPVRVLSNKDISGELLNVRLVKNGTDFVIGQIV
;
A
#
# COMPACT_ATOMS: atom_id res chain seq x y z
N MET A 1 13.93 -10.28 -29.67
CA MET A 1 13.00 -10.37 -28.52
C MET A 1 12.54 -8.97 -28.22
N LYS A 2 11.23 -8.71 -28.19
CA LYS A 2 10.70 -7.38 -27.85
C LYS A 2 10.98 -7.08 -26.37
N LYS A 3 11.24 -5.83 -26.03
CA LYS A 3 11.54 -5.36 -24.68
C LYS A 3 10.37 -4.57 -24.12
N VAL A 4 10.07 -4.78 -22.83
CA VAL A 4 9.04 -4.02 -22.10
C VAL A 4 9.63 -3.44 -20.83
N ALA A 5 9.31 -2.18 -20.54
CA ALA A 5 9.68 -1.51 -19.29
C ALA A 5 8.43 -1.09 -18.52
N PHE A 6 8.48 -1.18 -17.19
CA PHE A 6 7.37 -0.84 -16.31
C PHE A 6 7.73 0.34 -15.41
N LEU A 7 6.85 1.33 -15.34
CA LEU A 7 6.97 2.46 -14.41
C LEU A 7 5.75 2.48 -13.50
N THR A 8 5.95 2.19 -12.22
CA THR A 8 4.85 2.07 -11.25
C THR A 8 4.84 3.25 -10.29
N LEU A 9 3.67 3.86 -10.14
CA LEU A 9 3.39 4.86 -9.12
C LEU A 9 2.28 4.36 -8.21
N GLY A 10 2.27 4.82 -6.97
CA GLY A 10 1.15 4.65 -6.05
C GLY A 10 1.40 3.59 -4.99
N CYS A 11 0.42 2.73 -4.77
CA CYS A 11 0.34 1.86 -3.60
C CYS A 11 0.77 0.41 -3.87
N LYS A 12 0.76 -0.41 -2.82
CA LYS A 12 1.03 -1.86 -2.87
C LYS A 12 0.14 -2.59 -3.89
N VAL A 13 -1.12 -2.15 -4.06
CA VAL A 13 -2.02 -2.68 -5.10
C VAL A 13 -1.50 -2.40 -6.52
N ASN A 14 -1.01 -1.18 -6.80
CA ASN A 14 -0.40 -0.90 -8.10
C ASN A 14 0.88 -1.71 -8.32
N THR A 15 1.66 -1.95 -7.27
CA THR A 15 2.86 -2.81 -7.34
C THR A 15 2.48 -4.25 -7.68
N TYR A 16 1.50 -4.83 -6.96
CA TYR A 16 0.95 -6.15 -7.25
C TYR A 16 0.47 -6.27 -8.70
N GLU A 17 -0.31 -5.30 -9.18
CA GLU A 17 -0.82 -5.32 -10.55
C GLU A 17 0.30 -5.18 -11.60
N THR A 18 1.36 -4.45 -11.28
CA THR A 18 2.52 -4.33 -12.18
C THR A 18 3.22 -5.67 -12.32
N GLU A 19 3.47 -6.39 -11.23
CA GLU A 19 4.09 -7.72 -11.31
C GLU A 19 3.22 -8.71 -12.09
N GLY A 20 1.89 -8.65 -11.92
CA GLY A 20 1.00 -9.47 -12.74
C GLY A 20 1.05 -9.12 -14.22
N MET A 21 1.11 -7.84 -14.59
CA MET A 21 1.30 -7.44 -15.99
C MET A 21 2.67 -7.86 -16.53
N LYS A 22 3.75 -7.71 -15.77
CA LYS A 22 5.09 -8.22 -16.14
C LYS A 22 5.02 -9.68 -16.53
N ARG A 23 4.36 -10.50 -15.70
CA ARG A 23 4.22 -11.93 -15.93
C ARG A 23 3.51 -12.26 -17.25
N LEU A 24 2.48 -11.49 -17.61
CA LEU A 24 1.79 -11.65 -18.89
C LEU A 24 2.74 -11.38 -20.07
N PHE A 25 3.49 -10.28 -20.03
CA PHE A 25 4.46 -9.94 -21.07
C PHE A 25 5.59 -10.98 -21.18
N GLU A 26 6.12 -11.47 -20.06
CA GLU A 26 7.12 -12.56 -20.07
C GLU A 26 6.59 -13.84 -20.72
N LYS A 27 5.35 -14.24 -20.38
CA LYS A 27 4.69 -15.42 -20.97
C LYS A 27 4.50 -15.26 -22.49
N SER A 28 4.32 -14.03 -22.96
CA SER A 28 4.23 -13.70 -24.40
C SER A 28 5.60 -13.44 -25.06
N GLY A 29 6.71 -13.74 -24.38
CA GLY A 29 8.05 -13.70 -24.97
C GLY A 29 8.72 -12.32 -24.99
N TYR A 30 8.24 -11.37 -24.19
CA TYR A 30 8.93 -10.09 -23.99
C TYR A 30 10.03 -10.22 -22.94
N LEU A 31 11.11 -9.46 -23.12
CA LEU A 31 12.13 -9.27 -22.12
C LEU A 31 11.75 -8.05 -21.26
N VAL A 32 11.49 -8.28 -19.97
CA VAL A 32 11.31 -7.18 -19.01
C VAL A 32 12.68 -6.54 -18.76
N VAL A 33 12.78 -5.24 -18.98
CA VAL A 33 14.00 -4.46 -18.79
C VAL A 33 13.81 -3.36 -17.75
N GLU A 34 14.91 -2.82 -17.25
CA GLU A 34 14.91 -1.70 -16.31
C GLU A 34 14.14 -0.48 -16.86
N PRO A 35 13.47 0.32 -16.01
CA PRO A 35 12.66 1.47 -16.43
C PRO A 35 13.38 2.50 -17.29
N GLU A 36 14.70 2.62 -17.11
CA GLU A 36 15.61 3.52 -17.82
C GLU A 36 16.06 2.99 -19.19
N ALA A 37 15.90 1.69 -19.45
CA ALA A 37 16.39 1.08 -20.67
C ALA A 37 15.50 1.41 -21.87
N CYS A 38 16.09 1.43 -23.06
CA CYS A 38 15.32 1.56 -24.30
C CYS A 38 14.49 0.28 -24.54
N ALA A 39 13.16 0.41 -24.36
CA ALA A 39 12.16 -0.65 -24.55
C ALA A 39 11.24 -0.37 -25.75
N ASP A 40 10.65 -1.43 -26.32
CA ASP A 40 9.66 -1.35 -27.40
C ASP A 40 8.26 -1.00 -26.86
N VAL A 41 8.00 -1.36 -25.60
CA VAL A 41 6.75 -1.08 -24.89
C VAL A 41 7.07 -0.47 -23.53
N TYR A 42 6.39 0.60 -23.15
CA TYR A 42 6.40 1.14 -21.78
C TYR A 42 5.01 1.05 -21.19
N VAL A 43 4.89 0.36 -20.05
CA VAL A 43 3.65 0.31 -19.26
C VAL A 43 3.83 1.22 -18.05
N ILE A 44 3.07 2.33 -18.01
CA ILE A 44 3.07 3.27 -16.89
C ILE A 44 1.83 2.99 -16.04
N ASN A 45 2.00 2.37 -14.87
CA ASN A 45 0.93 2.18 -13.91
C ASN A 45 0.75 3.44 -13.05
N THR A 46 -0.20 4.25 -13.48
CA THR A 46 -0.45 5.61 -12.99
C THR A 46 -1.20 5.64 -11.66
N CYS A 47 -1.05 6.75 -10.93
CA CYS A 47 -1.70 6.98 -9.65
C CYS A 47 -2.31 8.38 -9.58
N THR A 48 -3.45 8.51 -8.89
CA THR A 48 -4.19 9.77 -8.71
C THR A 48 -4.53 10.05 -7.23
N VAL A 49 -3.68 9.53 -6.33
CA VAL A 49 -3.84 9.74 -4.88
C VAL A 49 -3.39 11.13 -4.43
N THR A 50 -2.72 11.90 -5.26
CA THR A 50 -2.39 13.32 -5.03
C THR A 50 -2.20 14.01 -6.36
N HIS A 51 -2.34 15.34 -6.42
CA HIS A 51 -1.96 16.09 -7.63
C HIS A 51 -0.48 15.93 -8.00
N LEU A 52 0.38 15.69 -7.00
CA LEU A 52 1.78 15.35 -7.22
C LEU A 52 1.92 13.99 -7.93
N SER A 53 1.10 13.00 -7.59
CA SER A 53 1.10 11.70 -8.29
C SER A 53 0.61 11.80 -9.73
N ASP A 54 -0.38 12.66 -10.03
CA ASP A 54 -0.80 12.92 -11.42
C ASP A 54 0.37 13.54 -12.21
N ARG A 55 1.04 14.55 -11.62
CA ARG A 55 2.21 15.21 -12.25
C ARG A 55 3.34 14.23 -12.49
N LYS A 56 3.67 13.37 -11.52
CA LYS A 56 4.69 12.33 -11.67
C LYS A 56 4.33 11.33 -12.77
N SER A 57 3.05 10.94 -12.87
CA SER A 57 2.55 10.06 -13.94
C SER A 57 2.78 10.68 -15.32
N ARG A 58 2.42 11.95 -15.52
CA ARG A 58 2.67 12.68 -16.78
C ARG A 58 4.17 12.80 -17.10
N GLN A 59 5.00 13.02 -16.09
CA GLN A 59 6.45 13.10 -16.26
C GLN A 59 7.06 11.76 -16.71
N MET A 60 6.59 10.65 -16.15
CA MET A 60 7.02 9.30 -16.54
C MET A 60 6.64 8.97 -17.98
N ILE A 61 5.41 9.30 -18.40
CA ILE A 61 4.95 9.12 -19.79
C ILE A 61 5.88 9.88 -20.77
N ARG A 62 6.13 11.16 -20.51
CA ARG A 62 7.05 11.96 -21.36
C ARG A 62 8.49 11.47 -21.32
N ARG A 63 8.92 10.87 -20.20
CA ARG A 63 10.25 10.25 -20.10
C ARG A 63 10.34 9.02 -20.98
N ALA A 64 9.35 8.12 -20.91
CA ALA A 64 9.29 6.93 -21.77
C ALA A 64 9.35 7.29 -23.26
N ARG A 65 8.57 8.30 -23.70
CA ARG A 65 8.61 8.78 -25.10
C ARG A 65 9.98 9.32 -25.51
N ARG A 66 10.72 9.97 -24.61
CA ARG A 66 12.08 10.45 -24.89
C ARG A 66 13.10 9.32 -24.95
N LEU A 67 12.92 8.26 -24.16
CA LEU A 67 13.82 7.10 -24.17
C LEU A 67 13.67 6.29 -25.46
N ASN A 68 12.45 6.16 -25.97
CA ASN A 68 12.20 5.60 -27.29
C ASN A 68 11.01 6.29 -27.97
N PRO A 69 11.25 7.17 -28.97
CA PRO A 69 10.20 7.83 -29.75
C PRO A 69 9.28 6.88 -30.51
N ASP A 70 9.68 5.63 -30.70
CA ASP A 70 8.95 4.63 -31.49
C ASP A 70 8.22 3.59 -30.63
N ALA A 71 8.35 3.67 -29.30
CA ALA A 71 7.73 2.72 -28.40
C ALA A 71 6.20 2.90 -28.33
N VAL A 72 5.51 1.79 -28.06
CA VAL A 72 4.12 1.79 -27.62
C VAL A 72 4.09 2.17 -26.14
N ILE A 73 3.34 3.22 -25.81
CA ILE A 73 3.20 3.68 -24.43
C ILE A 73 1.78 3.42 -23.94
N ALA A 74 1.66 2.52 -22.96
CA ALA A 74 0.41 2.17 -22.30
C ALA A 74 0.35 2.83 -20.92
N ALA A 75 -0.58 3.77 -20.74
CA ALA A 75 -0.90 4.36 -19.44
C ALA A 75 -2.06 3.59 -18.81
N VAL A 76 -1.83 2.97 -17.66
CA VAL A 76 -2.81 2.12 -16.97
C VAL A 76 -3.09 2.60 -15.56
N GLY A 77 -4.16 2.14 -14.92
CA GLY A 77 -4.36 2.36 -13.48
C GLY A 77 -5.25 3.55 -13.11
N CYS A 78 -5.04 4.12 -11.92
CA CYS A 78 -6.03 5.03 -11.32
C CYS A 78 -6.18 6.37 -12.05
N TYR A 79 -5.09 6.99 -12.51
CA TYR A 79 -5.19 8.27 -13.22
C TYR A 79 -5.78 8.08 -14.62
N ALA A 80 -5.35 7.03 -15.33
CA ALA A 80 -5.95 6.59 -16.59
C ALA A 80 -7.47 6.33 -16.48
N GLN A 81 -7.93 5.76 -15.35
CA GLN A 81 -9.36 5.52 -15.12
C GLN A 81 -10.17 6.80 -14.86
N VAL A 82 -9.66 7.76 -14.10
CA VAL A 82 -10.43 8.96 -13.71
C VAL A 82 -10.37 10.08 -14.74
N ALA A 83 -9.30 10.13 -15.53
CA ALA A 83 -9.06 11.18 -16.52
C ALA A 83 -8.54 10.62 -17.86
N PRO A 84 -9.24 9.66 -18.49
CA PRO A 84 -8.76 8.99 -19.70
C PRO A 84 -8.45 9.96 -20.84
N GLU A 85 -9.33 10.94 -21.06
CA GLU A 85 -9.18 11.96 -22.09
C GLU A 85 -8.05 12.95 -21.83
N GLU A 86 -7.69 13.17 -20.56
CA GLU A 86 -6.52 13.99 -20.22
C GLU A 86 -5.24 13.22 -20.47
N VAL A 87 -5.23 11.93 -20.13
CA VAL A 87 -4.08 11.04 -20.29
C VAL A 87 -3.80 10.75 -21.77
N SER A 88 -4.84 10.49 -22.57
CA SER A 88 -4.69 10.26 -24.02
C SER A 88 -4.09 11.47 -24.75
N LYS A 89 -4.40 12.69 -24.31
CA LYS A 89 -3.83 13.92 -24.90
C LYS A 89 -2.36 14.16 -24.55
N ILE A 90 -1.76 13.36 -23.67
CA ILE A 90 -0.33 13.46 -23.40
C ILE A 90 0.40 12.91 -24.62
N GLU A 91 1.28 13.74 -25.17
CA GLU A 91 2.09 13.39 -26.33
C GLU A 91 2.76 12.03 -26.15
N GLY A 92 2.49 11.15 -27.12
CA GLY A 92 3.04 9.82 -27.14
C GLY A 92 2.32 8.78 -26.29
N VAL A 93 1.08 8.99 -25.83
CA VAL A 93 0.28 7.87 -25.27
C VAL A 93 -0.43 7.13 -26.41
N ASN A 94 -0.20 5.82 -26.53
CA ASN A 94 -0.88 4.97 -27.51
C ASN A 94 -2.11 4.28 -26.90
N LEU A 95 -1.98 3.82 -25.65
CA LEU A 95 -3.01 3.02 -25.00
C LEU A 95 -3.35 3.57 -23.62
N VAL A 96 -4.64 3.74 -23.33
CA VAL A 96 -5.13 4.10 -22.00
C VAL A 96 -6.00 2.98 -21.49
N ILE A 97 -5.58 2.27 -20.44
CA ILE A 97 -6.38 1.21 -19.79
C ILE A 97 -6.80 1.67 -18.40
N GLY A 98 -8.04 1.39 -18.03
CA GLY A 98 -8.58 1.72 -16.72
C GLY A 98 -8.00 0.85 -15.60
N ASN A 99 -8.81 0.64 -14.56
CA ASN A 99 -8.50 -0.28 -13.46
C ASN A 99 -9.04 -1.70 -13.67
N ASN A 100 -9.67 -1.96 -14.81
CA ASN A 100 -10.02 -3.29 -15.30
C ASN A 100 -9.28 -3.58 -16.62
N ARG A 101 -9.36 -4.83 -17.09
CA ARG A 101 -8.79 -5.32 -18.37
C ARG A 101 -7.26 -5.24 -18.46
N LYS A 102 -6.56 -5.07 -17.33
CA LYS A 102 -5.08 -5.17 -17.28
C LYS A 102 -4.59 -6.58 -17.60
N SER A 103 -5.44 -7.59 -17.43
CA SER A 103 -5.21 -8.97 -17.85
C SER A 103 -5.13 -9.14 -19.38
N GLU A 104 -5.70 -8.20 -20.14
CA GLU A 104 -5.69 -8.18 -21.61
C GLU A 104 -4.58 -7.27 -22.18
N ILE A 105 -3.71 -6.73 -21.32
CA ILE A 105 -2.77 -5.66 -21.72
C ILE A 105 -1.84 -6.05 -22.86
N VAL A 106 -1.41 -7.32 -22.92
CA VAL A 106 -0.49 -7.78 -23.97
C VAL A 106 -1.20 -7.78 -25.32
N ASP A 107 -2.39 -8.39 -25.38
CA ASP A 107 -3.21 -8.44 -26.59
C ASP A 107 -3.52 -7.02 -27.10
N LEU A 108 -3.94 -6.13 -26.18
CA LEU A 108 -4.23 -4.73 -26.52
C LEU A 108 -3.00 -3.96 -27.02
N VAL A 109 -1.81 -4.28 -26.53
CA VAL A 109 -0.56 -3.66 -27.01
C VAL A 109 -0.15 -4.23 -28.37
N GLU A 110 -0.38 -5.51 -28.64
CA GLU A 110 0.00 -6.17 -29.89
C GLU A 110 -0.97 -5.89 -31.05
N GLU A 111 -2.25 -5.65 -30.76
CA GLU A 111 -3.24 -5.24 -31.74
C GLU A 111 -3.04 -3.79 -32.24
N LEU A 112 -2.35 -2.95 -31.48
CA LEU A 112 -2.17 -1.54 -31.83
C LEU A 112 -1.26 -1.35 -33.03
N SER A 113 -1.76 -0.60 -34.01
CA SER A 113 -0.89 -0.03 -35.04
C SER A 113 -0.10 1.17 -34.50
N ARG A 114 1.06 1.47 -35.10
CA ARG A 114 2.05 2.45 -34.56
C ARG A 114 1.47 3.86 -34.33
N ASP A 115 0.56 4.29 -35.20
CA ASP A 115 -0.05 5.63 -35.17
C ASP A 115 -1.44 5.64 -34.51
N GLU A 116 -1.88 4.49 -33.99
CA GLU A 116 -3.19 4.36 -33.37
C GLU A 116 -3.14 4.75 -31.89
N GLN A 117 -4.23 5.39 -31.47
CA GLN A 117 -4.52 5.66 -30.09
C GLN A 117 -5.84 5.00 -29.70
N ARG A 118 -5.83 4.30 -28.56
CA ARG A 118 -6.99 3.55 -28.06
C ARG A 118 -7.23 3.81 -26.57
N ILE A 119 -8.49 4.00 -26.20
CA ILE A 119 -8.93 4.22 -24.82
C ILE A 119 -9.85 3.07 -24.40
N GLU A 120 -9.36 2.24 -23.48
CA GLU A 120 -10.04 1.05 -22.94
C GLU A 120 -10.34 1.25 -21.45
N VAL A 121 -11.31 2.13 -21.18
CA VAL A 121 -11.72 2.49 -19.82
C VAL A 121 -13.20 2.21 -19.64
N SER A 122 -13.52 1.21 -18.83
CA SER A 122 -14.93 0.92 -18.50
C SER A 122 -15.50 1.94 -17.53
N LEU A 123 -16.82 2.11 -17.59
CA LEU A 123 -17.52 2.98 -16.66
C LEU A 123 -17.46 2.39 -15.25
N ARG A 124 -17.45 3.27 -14.24
CA ARG A 124 -17.43 2.86 -12.82
C ARG A 124 -18.47 1.77 -12.48
N LYS A 125 -19.66 1.85 -13.08
CA LYS A 125 -20.78 0.92 -12.85
C LYS A 125 -20.55 -0.49 -13.43
N GLU A 126 -19.60 -0.63 -14.35
CA GLU A 126 -19.23 -1.90 -15.00
C GLU A 126 -18.10 -2.63 -14.24
N LEU A 127 -17.42 -1.94 -13.30
CA LEU A 127 -16.42 -2.53 -12.41
C LEU A 127 -17.08 -3.40 -11.32
N LYS A 128 -17.66 -4.54 -11.73
CA LYS A 128 -18.45 -5.45 -10.88
C LYS A 128 -17.68 -6.67 -10.40
N ASN A 129 -16.77 -7.20 -11.22
CA ASN A 129 -16.05 -8.44 -10.92
C ASN A 129 -14.60 -8.17 -10.53
N TYR A 130 -14.07 -8.97 -9.60
CA TYR A 130 -12.64 -8.95 -9.29
C TYR A 130 -11.86 -9.42 -10.52
N GLU A 131 -10.86 -8.65 -10.94
CA GLU A 131 -9.99 -9.03 -12.05
C GLU A 131 -8.84 -9.91 -11.55
N GLU A 132 -8.79 -11.15 -12.03
CA GLU A 132 -7.71 -12.08 -11.76
C GLU A 132 -6.45 -11.69 -12.54
N LEU A 133 -5.48 -11.13 -11.83
CA LEU A 133 -4.17 -10.76 -12.35
C LEU A 133 -3.13 -11.25 -11.36
N TRP A 134 -2.44 -12.34 -11.70
CA TRP A 134 -1.59 -13.09 -10.78
C TRP A 134 -0.16 -12.56 -10.88
N ALA A 135 0.40 -12.09 -9.77
CA ALA A 135 1.78 -11.65 -9.74
C ALA A 135 2.73 -12.84 -9.88
N GLU A 136 2.43 -13.96 -9.19
CA GLU A 136 3.21 -15.21 -9.11
C GLU A 136 4.66 -15.06 -8.60
N ALA A 137 5.36 -13.97 -8.89
CA ALA A 137 6.72 -13.67 -8.49
C ALA A 137 6.91 -12.15 -8.30
N TYR A 138 7.91 -11.77 -7.51
CA TYR A 138 8.37 -10.39 -7.38
C TYR A 138 9.87 -10.35 -7.66
N THR A 139 10.32 -9.36 -8.43
CA THR A 139 11.75 -9.12 -8.61
C THR A 139 12.26 -8.19 -7.52
N GLY A 140 13.31 -8.58 -6.79
CA GLY A 140 14.00 -7.74 -5.81
C GLY A 140 13.24 -7.44 -4.52
N GLN A 141 12.17 -8.19 -4.22
CA GLN A 141 11.44 -8.08 -2.95
C GLN A 141 11.50 -9.40 -2.21
N THR A 142 11.67 -9.35 -0.88
CA THR A 142 11.63 -10.53 -0.01
C THR A 142 10.25 -10.84 0.55
N ARG A 143 9.29 -9.92 0.35
CA ARG A 143 7.90 -10.00 0.80
C ARG A 143 6.99 -9.93 -0.40
N ALA A 144 6.04 -10.85 -0.49
CA ALA A 144 5.08 -10.85 -1.58
C ALA A 144 3.83 -10.07 -1.19
N PHE A 145 3.41 -9.13 -2.03
CA PHE A 145 2.07 -8.54 -1.87
C PHE A 145 1.03 -9.51 -2.43
N LEU A 146 -0.14 -9.60 -1.81
CA LEU A 146 -1.23 -10.42 -2.31
C LEU A 146 -2.52 -9.61 -2.29
N LYS A 147 -2.98 -9.17 -3.47
CA LYS A 147 -4.21 -8.40 -3.60
C LYS A 147 -5.41 -9.31 -3.44
N ILE A 148 -6.17 -9.12 -2.36
CA ILE A 148 -7.37 -9.93 -2.08
C ILE A 148 -8.67 -9.15 -2.27
N GLN A 149 -8.59 -7.82 -2.37
CA GLN A 149 -9.74 -6.94 -2.40
C GLN A 149 -9.46 -5.71 -3.27
N ASP A 150 -10.46 -5.25 -4.01
CA ASP A 150 -10.38 -4.04 -4.84
C ASP A 150 -11.63 -3.15 -4.66
N GLY A 151 -11.50 -1.85 -4.96
CA GLY A 151 -12.55 -0.85 -4.78
C GLY A 151 -12.85 -0.47 -3.33
N CYS A 152 -13.73 0.52 -3.14
CA CYS A 152 -14.06 1.05 -1.81
C CYS A 152 -15.40 1.79 -1.80
N ASP A 153 -16.21 1.56 -0.77
CA ASP A 153 -17.52 2.19 -0.55
C ASP A 153 -17.56 3.13 0.68
N GLN A 154 -16.40 3.56 1.19
CA GLN A 154 -16.36 4.49 2.34
C GLN A 154 -16.72 5.93 1.98
N PHE A 155 -16.44 6.37 0.74
CA PHE A 155 -16.67 7.75 0.29
C PHE A 155 -16.18 8.83 1.27
N CYS A 156 -14.97 8.67 1.82
CA CYS A 156 -14.32 9.72 2.59
C CYS A 156 -14.27 11.01 1.76
N SER A 157 -14.53 12.16 2.37
CA SER A 157 -14.81 13.40 1.63
C SER A 157 -13.65 13.88 0.74
N TYR A 158 -12.41 13.50 1.06
CA TYR A 158 -11.18 13.78 0.30
C TYR A 158 -10.78 12.72 -0.73
N CYS A 159 -11.46 11.57 -0.77
CA CYS A 159 -10.96 10.38 -1.44
C CYS A 159 -11.61 10.18 -2.83
N ILE A 160 -10.78 10.19 -3.88
CA ILE A 160 -11.22 9.92 -5.27
C ILE A 160 -11.35 8.42 -5.58
N ILE A 161 -10.82 7.55 -4.71
CA ILE A 161 -10.69 6.11 -4.96
C ILE A 161 -12.01 5.41 -5.29
N PRO A 162 -13.16 5.70 -4.65
CA PRO A 162 -14.43 5.09 -5.04
C PRO A 162 -14.79 5.31 -6.52
N PHE A 163 -14.34 6.43 -7.11
CA PHE A 163 -14.53 6.75 -8.52
C PHE A 163 -13.47 6.09 -9.41
N ALA A 164 -12.22 6.02 -8.94
CA ALA A 164 -11.12 5.39 -9.66
C ALA A 164 -11.15 3.86 -9.64
N ARG A 165 -11.70 3.23 -8.61
CA ARG A 165 -11.58 1.77 -8.39
C ARG A 165 -12.95 1.10 -8.26
N GLY A 166 -14.04 1.85 -8.36
CA GLY A 166 -15.40 1.31 -8.25
C GLY A 166 -15.77 0.84 -6.84
N ARG A 167 -16.86 0.06 -6.76
CA ARG A 167 -17.35 -0.56 -5.51
C ARG A 167 -16.44 -1.67 -5.02
N ILE A 168 -16.65 -2.13 -3.79
CA ILE A 168 -15.90 -3.25 -3.24
C ILE A 168 -16.07 -4.52 -4.08
N ARG A 169 -14.96 -5.24 -4.27
CA ARG A 169 -14.90 -6.54 -4.95
C ARG A 169 -13.87 -7.42 -4.26
N SER A 170 -14.28 -8.61 -3.86
CA SER A 170 -13.43 -9.56 -3.14
C SER A 170 -13.02 -10.71 -4.04
N ARG A 171 -11.77 -11.14 -3.88
CA ARG A 171 -11.24 -12.34 -4.51
C ARG A 171 -11.69 -13.58 -3.74
N SER A 172 -11.92 -14.72 -4.41
CA SER A 172 -12.29 -15.94 -3.71
C SER A 172 -11.14 -16.48 -2.84
N ILE A 173 -11.46 -17.07 -1.69
CA ILE A 173 -10.47 -17.69 -0.80
C ILE A 173 -9.65 -18.75 -1.52
N GLU A 174 -10.28 -19.59 -2.36
CA GLU A 174 -9.59 -20.60 -3.16
C GLU A 174 -8.53 -19.99 -4.08
N SER A 175 -8.86 -18.87 -4.75
CA SER A 175 -7.91 -18.18 -5.62
C SER A 175 -6.76 -17.57 -4.81
N ILE A 176 -7.07 -17.00 -3.64
CA ILE A 176 -6.09 -16.42 -2.71
C ILE A 176 -5.11 -17.50 -2.21
N THR A 177 -5.60 -18.63 -1.71
CA THR A 177 -4.75 -19.70 -1.18
C THR A 177 -3.91 -20.35 -2.28
N ARG A 178 -4.46 -20.48 -3.49
CA ARG A 178 -3.73 -21.00 -4.65
C ARG A 178 -2.59 -20.08 -5.09
N GLU A 179 -2.79 -18.76 -5.12
CA GLU A 179 -1.68 -17.84 -5.42
C GLU A 179 -0.68 -17.76 -4.26
N ALA A 180 -1.15 -17.75 -3.02
CA ALA A 180 -0.27 -17.81 -1.85
C ALA A 180 0.66 -19.04 -1.92
N GLY A 181 0.13 -20.23 -2.22
CA GLY A 181 0.95 -21.43 -2.41
C GLY A 181 2.02 -21.29 -3.50
N LYS A 182 1.71 -20.62 -4.62
CA LYS A 182 2.72 -20.33 -5.67
C LYS A 182 3.80 -19.39 -5.17
N LEU A 183 3.44 -18.34 -4.42
CA LEU A 183 4.40 -17.41 -3.83
C LEU A 183 5.34 -18.16 -2.85
N ILE A 184 4.81 -19.02 -1.99
CA ILE A 184 5.66 -19.81 -1.08
C ILE A 184 6.59 -20.75 -1.85
N ASN A 185 6.10 -21.42 -2.89
CA ASN A 185 6.93 -22.28 -3.74
C ASN A 185 8.04 -21.51 -4.48
N ASN A 186 7.86 -20.20 -4.68
CA ASN A 186 8.87 -19.29 -5.24
C ASN A 186 9.80 -18.69 -4.16
N GLY A 187 9.76 -19.19 -2.93
CA GLY A 187 10.70 -18.86 -1.85
C GLY A 187 10.28 -17.70 -0.95
N PHE A 188 9.09 -17.12 -1.13
CA PHE A 188 8.61 -16.07 -0.24
C PHE A 188 8.24 -16.64 1.13
N LYS A 189 8.74 -16.00 2.21
CA LYS A 189 8.42 -16.39 3.60
C LYS A 189 7.33 -15.52 4.23
N GLU A 190 7.08 -14.34 3.68
CA GLU A 190 6.10 -13.37 4.17
C GLU A 190 5.14 -12.93 3.05
N ILE A 191 3.84 -13.01 3.34
CA ILE A 191 2.76 -12.48 2.49
C ILE A 191 2.16 -11.24 3.15
N VAL A 192 2.11 -10.14 2.41
CA VAL A 192 1.41 -8.92 2.81
C VAL A 192 0.06 -8.86 2.11
N LEU A 193 -1.00 -9.12 2.87
CA LEU A 193 -2.38 -8.98 2.39
C LEU A 193 -2.65 -7.51 2.06
N THR A 194 -3.04 -7.25 0.82
CA THR A 194 -3.32 -5.90 0.33
C THR A 194 -4.68 -5.81 -0.33
N GLY A 195 -5.24 -4.62 -0.28
CA GLY A 195 -6.48 -4.25 -0.95
C GLY A 195 -6.65 -2.74 -0.90
N ILE A 196 -7.65 -2.23 -1.61
CA ILE A 196 -7.97 -0.81 -1.60
C ILE A 196 -8.59 -0.40 -0.25
N HIS A 197 -9.43 -1.27 0.32
CA HIS A 197 -9.99 -1.18 1.66
C HIS A 197 -10.11 -2.60 2.24
N LEU A 198 -8.99 -3.11 2.74
CA LEU A 198 -8.77 -4.52 3.10
C LEU A 198 -9.86 -5.09 4.02
N THR A 199 -10.31 -4.33 5.01
CA THR A 199 -11.35 -4.72 5.98
C THR A 199 -12.76 -4.81 5.39
N SER A 200 -12.96 -4.39 4.13
CA SER A 200 -14.21 -4.64 3.41
C SER A 200 -14.22 -5.95 2.64
N TYR A 201 -13.13 -6.73 2.68
CA TYR A 201 -13.11 -8.06 2.09
C TYR A 201 -14.32 -8.88 2.58
N GLY A 202 -15.00 -9.50 1.63
CA GLY A 202 -16.13 -10.37 1.87
C GLY A 202 -17.49 -9.69 1.98
N LYS A 203 -17.55 -8.36 2.15
CA LYS A 203 -18.84 -7.63 2.29
C LYS A 203 -19.71 -7.66 1.03
N ASP A 204 -19.09 -7.82 -0.15
CA ASP A 204 -19.78 -7.93 -1.45
C ASP A 204 -20.33 -9.33 -1.72
N ILE A 205 -19.69 -10.37 -1.19
CA ILE A 205 -20.06 -11.78 -1.38
C ILE A 205 -20.88 -12.34 -0.21
N GLY A 206 -20.82 -11.74 0.99
CA GLY A 206 -21.60 -12.11 2.17
C GLY A 206 -21.24 -13.45 2.81
N MET A 207 -20.19 -14.14 2.34
CA MET A 207 -19.87 -15.52 2.73
C MET A 207 -18.59 -15.67 3.55
N SER A 208 -17.71 -14.66 3.57
CA SER A 208 -16.41 -14.73 4.23
C SER A 208 -15.97 -13.36 4.71
N THR A 209 -14.92 -13.32 5.52
CA THR A 209 -14.34 -12.10 6.08
C THR A 209 -12.82 -12.12 5.95
N LEU A 210 -12.16 -10.99 6.24
CA LEU A 210 -10.71 -10.92 6.23
C LEU A 210 -10.07 -11.95 7.19
N ILE A 211 -10.67 -12.21 8.35
CA ILE A 211 -10.12 -13.19 9.28
C ILE A 211 -10.18 -14.63 8.75
N ASP A 212 -11.19 -14.96 7.94
CA ASP A 212 -11.27 -16.28 7.30
C ASP A 212 -10.11 -16.46 6.32
N VAL A 213 -9.77 -15.43 5.55
CA VAL A 213 -8.58 -15.43 4.68
C VAL A 213 -7.31 -15.64 5.49
N ILE A 214 -7.14 -14.92 6.60
CA ILE A 214 -5.96 -15.05 7.45
C ILE A 214 -5.85 -16.48 8.00
N LYS A 215 -6.95 -17.06 8.49
CA LYS A 215 -6.99 -18.44 9.01
C LYS A 215 -6.69 -19.49 7.93
N GLU A 216 -7.13 -19.29 6.69
CA GLU A 216 -6.78 -20.21 5.60
C GLU A 216 -5.31 -20.09 5.18
N LEU A 217 -4.75 -18.87 5.18
CA LEU A 217 -3.32 -18.68 4.93
C LEU A 217 -2.47 -19.27 6.06
N ASP A 218 -2.93 -19.18 7.31
CA ASP A 218 -2.22 -19.71 8.47
C ASP A 218 -1.99 -21.24 8.37
N LYS A 219 -2.84 -21.95 7.63
CA LYS A 219 -2.69 -23.40 7.37
C LYS A 219 -1.66 -23.74 6.31
N ILE A 220 -1.16 -22.77 5.53
CA ILE A 220 -0.21 -23.03 4.43
C ILE A 220 1.17 -23.35 5.00
N ASN A 221 1.67 -24.54 4.70
CA ASN A 221 3.03 -24.95 5.04
C ASN A 221 4.07 -24.10 4.31
N GLY A 222 5.13 -23.68 5.01
CA GLY A 222 6.20 -22.83 4.48
C GLY A 222 5.90 -21.33 4.53
N LEU A 223 4.64 -20.90 4.66
CA LEU A 223 4.32 -19.51 5.01
C LEU A 223 4.69 -19.26 6.47
N VAL A 224 5.48 -18.22 6.72
CA VAL A 224 5.97 -17.90 8.07
C VAL A 224 5.32 -16.64 8.63
N ARG A 225 5.05 -15.64 7.78
CA ARG A 225 4.48 -14.35 8.20
C ARG A 225 3.34 -13.89 7.32
N ILE A 226 2.24 -13.52 7.95
CA ILE A 226 1.11 -12.82 7.36
C ILE A 226 1.14 -11.39 7.90
N ARG A 227 1.26 -10.41 7.00
CA ARG A 227 1.16 -9.00 7.34
C ARG A 227 -0.07 -8.38 6.72
N LEU A 228 -0.75 -7.53 7.47
CA LEU A 228 -1.93 -6.83 6.98
C LEU A 228 -1.54 -5.46 6.42
N GLY A 229 -2.17 -5.08 5.30
CA GLY A 229 -2.20 -3.71 4.82
C GLY A 229 -3.07 -2.81 5.71
N SER A 230 -3.42 -1.63 5.22
CA SER A 230 -4.19 -0.65 5.98
C SER A 230 -5.58 -1.17 6.37
N LEU A 231 -5.95 -0.97 7.63
CA LEU A 231 -7.20 -1.40 8.22
C LEU A 231 -8.08 -0.19 8.60
N GLU A 232 -9.38 -0.37 8.46
CA GLU A 232 -10.39 0.54 9.01
C GLU A 232 -10.59 0.24 10.49
N PRO A 233 -10.47 1.22 11.41
CA PRO A 233 -10.48 0.98 12.85
C PRO A 233 -11.68 0.15 13.34
N LEU A 234 -12.91 0.50 12.93
CA LEU A 234 -14.12 -0.17 13.42
C LEU A 234 -14.24 -1.66 13.07
N TYR A 235 -13.41 -2.17 12.17
CA TYR A 235 -13.33 -3.61 11.93
C TYR A 235 -12.72 -4.37 13.11
N MET A 236 -11.84 -3.70 13.86
CA MET A 236 -11.07 -4.24 14.98
C MET A 236 -11.90 -4.24 16.27
N THR A 237 -13.05 -4.92 16.24
CA THR A 237 -13.81 -5.17 17.48
C THR A 237 -13.01 -6.06 18.42
N GLU A 238 -13.30 -6.02 19.72
CA GLU A 238 -12.59 -6.84 20.72
C GLU A 238 -12.62 -8.34 20.36
N LYS A 239 -13.77 -8.84 19.88
CA LYS A 239 -13.89 -10.22 19.37
C LYS A 239 -12.89 -10.50 18.25
N MET A 240 -12.81 -9.61 17.26
CA MET A 240 -11.90 -9.76 16.12
C MET A 240 -10.44 -9.72 16.56
N ILE A 241 -10.09 -8.82 17.48
CA ILE A 241 -8.73 -8.72 18.05
C ILE A 241 -8.35 -10.01 18.76
N LYS A 242 -9.25 -10.54 19.61
CA LYS A 242 -9.03 -11.80 20.34
C LYS A 242 -8.90 -12.99 19.41
N GLU A 243 -9.66 -13.05 18.32
CA GLU A 243 -9.48 -14.12 17.33
C GLU A 243 -8.14 -13.96 16.59
N MET A 244 -7.77 -12.74 16.18
CA MET A 244 -6.49 -12.47 15.51
C MET A 244 -5.28 -12.78 16.38
N SER A 245 -5.35 -12.56 17.70
CA SER A 245 -4.24 -12.84 18.61
C SER A 245 -3.92 -14.33 18.76
N THR A 246 -4.81 -15.22 18.32
CA THR A 246 -4.57 -16.67 18.32
C THR A 246 -3.86 -17.19 17.07
N ILE A 247 -3.66 -16.33 16.06
CA ILE A 247 -3.08 -16.71 14.77
C ILE A 247 -1.57 -16.55 14.84
N GLU A 248 -0.85 -17.67 14.83
CA GLU A 248 0.60 -17.72 15.04
C GLU A 248 1.39 -16.95 13.96
N LYS A 249 1.02 -17.11 12.68
CA LYS A 249 1.75 -16.47 11.57
C LYS A 249 1.41 -14.99 11.41
N LEU A 250 0.41 -14.46 12.12
CA LEU A 250 0.00 -13.07 12.00
C LEU A 250 1.03 -12.15 12.69
N CYS A 251 1.63 -11.26 11.92
CA CYS A 251 2.59 -10.31 12.46
C CYS A 251 1.94 -9.34 13.47
N PRO A 252 2.61 -9.04 14.61
CA PRO A 252 2.13 -8.08 15.61
C PRO A 252 2.33 -6.64 15.12
N HIS A 253 1.70 -6.30 14.00
CA HIS A 253 1.77 -4.98 13.37
C HIS A 253 0.41 -4.64 12.72
N PHE A 254 -0.24 -3.60 13.22
CA PHE A 254 -1.52 -3.13 12.73
C PHE A 254 -1.42 -1.69 12.24
N HIS A 255 -1.67 -1.49 10.94
CA HIS A 255 -1.79 -0.18 10.36
C HIS A 255 -3.25 0.27 10.40
N LEU A 256 -3.60 1.16 11.33
CA LEU A 256 -4.97 1.64 11.54
C LEU A 256 -5.13 3.04 10.95
N SER A 257 -6.09 3.22 10.05
CA SER A 257 -6.27 4.48 9.31
C SER A 257 -6.92 5.56 10.19
N LEU A 258 -6.15 6.43 10.86
CA LEU A 258 -6.67 7.48 11.75
C LEU A 258 -7.11 8.74 10.99
N GLN A 259 -6.23 9.27 10.14
CA GLN A 259 -6.33 10.54 9.40
C GLN A 259 -6.28 11.83 10.23
N SER A 260 -6.96 11.91 11.36
CA SER A 260 -6.95 13.07 12.26
C SER A 260 -7.24 12.65 13.70
N GLY A 261 -6.66 13.35 14.67
CA GLY A 261 -6.90 13.13 16.10
C GLY A 261 -7.94 14.10 16.67
N CYS A 262 -8.86 14.60 15.84
CA CYS A 262 -9.90 15.54 16.22
C CYS A 262 -11.25 15.12 15.61
N ASP A 263 -12.27 14.92 16.45
CA ASP A 263 -13.58 14.40 16.05
C ASP A 263 -14.30 15.31 15.05
N GLU A 264 -14.18 16.63 15.21
CA GLU A 264 -14.77 17.61 14.29
C GLU A 264 -14.14 17.51 12.90
N THR A 265 -12.82 17.31 12.83
CA THR A 265 -12.10 17.10 11.57
C THR A 265 -12.44 15.74 10.96
N LEU A 266 -12.47 14.67 11.76
CA LEU A 266 -12.87 13.33 11.34
C LEU A 266 -14.29 13.31 10.75
N SER A 267 -15.22 14.02 11.39
CA SER A 267 -16.59 14.19 10.90
C SER A 267 -16.62 14.87 9.53
N ARG A 268 -15.88 15.97 9.34
CA ARG A 268 -15.76 16.63 8.03
C ARG A 268 -15.07 15.76 6.97
N MET A 269 -14.15 14.89 7.39
CA MET A 269 -13.54 13.85 6.56
C MET A 269 -14.51 12.73 6.15
N ASN A 270 -15.71 12.71 6.72
CA ASN A 270 -16.71 11.64 6.59
C ASN A 270 -16.21 10.30 7.17
N ARG A 271 -15.39 10.34 8.23
CA ARG A 271 -15.03 9.15 9.01
C ARG A 271 -16.21 8.69 9.87
N LYS A 272 -16.24 7.39 10.18
CA LYS A 272 -17.35 6.72 10.87
C LYS A 272 -17.06 6.35 12.32
N TYR A 273 -15.90 6.80 12.81
CA TYR A 273 -15.42 6.59 14.17
C TYR A 273 -14.99 7.91 14.79
N THR A 274 -14.90 7.90 16.11
CA THR A 274 -14.37 8.96 16.97
C THR A 274 -12.96 8.62 17.45
N THR A 275 -12.28 9.61 17.99
CA THR A 275 -11.00 9.45 18.68
C THR A 275 -11.10 8.54 19.91
N ALA A 276 -12.25 8.55 20.61
CA ALA A 276 -12.50 7.67 21.75
C ALA A 276 -12.57 6.19 21.32
N GLU A 277 -13.36 5.86 20.30
CA GLU A 277 -13.44 4.49 19.75
C GLU A 277 -12.09 4.03 19.22
N PHE A 278 -11.35 4.91 18.53
CA PHE A 278 -10.01 4.59 18.06
C PHE A 278 -9.05 4.25 19.21
N ARG A 279 -9.09 5.01 20.30
CA ARG A 279 -8.27 4.75 21.49
C ARG A 279 -8.59 3.40 22.10
N GLU A 280 -9.88 3.11 22.31
CA GLU A 280 -10.34 1.83 22.85
C GLU A 280 -9.85 0.64 22.01
N ILE A 281 -9.94 0.76 20.67
CA ILE A 281 -9.42 -0.25 19.75
C ILE A 281 -7.91 -0.48 19.95
N VAL A 282 -7.13 0.59 20.05
CA VAL A 282 -5.68 0.49 20.26
C VAL A 282 -5.33 -0.14 21.61
N GLU A 283 -6.05 0.23 22.66
CA GLU A 283 -5.89 -0.33 24.00
C GLU A 283 -6.21 -1.84 24.00
N ASN A 284 -7.31 -2.24 23.37
CA ASN A 284 -7.66 -3.65 23.21
C ASN A 284 -6.58 -4.42 22.43
N ILE A 285 -6.06 -3.88 21.33
CA ILE A 285 -4.98 -4.55 20.56
C ILE A 285 -3.75 -4.76 21.45
N ARG A 286 -3.34 -3.74 22.22
CA ARG A 286 -2.19 -3.82 23.14
C ARG A 286 -2.41 -4.77 24.31
N GLN A 287 -3.65 -4.96 24.73
CA GLN A 287 -4.02 -5.91 25.79
C GLN A 287 -3.88 -7.36 25.33
N TYR A 288 -4.23 -7.66 24.08
CA TYR A 288 -4.28 -9.03 23.57
C TYR A 288 -3.04 -9.46 22.77
N ILE A 289 -2.23 -8.51 22.30
CA ILE A 289 -1.07 -8.78 21.44
C ILE A 289 0.16 -8.07 22.01
N ASP A 290 1.08 -8.86 22.54
CA ASP A 290 2.35 -8.37 23.07
C ASP A 290 3.22 -7.74 21.98
N ASP A 291 3.99 -6.72 22.37
CA ASP A 291 4.97 -6.04 21.49
C ASP A 291 4.40 -5.52 20.16
N VAL A 292 3.09 -5.27 20.13
CA VAL A 292 2.37 -4.85 18.93
C VAL A 292 2.77 -3.44 18.49
N ALA A 293 3.14 -3.33 17.22
CA ALA A 293 3.35 -2.06 16.55
C ALA A 293 2.04 -1.54 15.98
N ILE A 294 1.62 -0.34 16.43
CA ILE A 294 0.52 0.40 15.82
C ILE A 294 1.11 1.47 14.91
N THR A 295 0.72 1.43 13.63
CA THR A 295 1.08 2.47 12.65
C THR A 295 -0.16 3.13 12.08
N THR A 296 -0.01 4.33 11.54
CA THR A 296 -1.16 5.10 11.04
C THR A 296 -0.80 6.08 9.91
N ASP A 297 -1.83 6.71 9.37
CA ASP A 297 -1.80 7.78 8.37
C ASP A 297 -2.44 9.03 8.99
N ILE A 298 -1.81 10.20 8.92
CA ILE A 298 -2.34 11.47 9.44
C ILE A 298 -2.24 12.57 8.38
N MET A 299 -3.37 13.23 8.14
CA MET A 299 -3.50 14.30 7.16
C MET A 299 -3.50 15.66 7.85
N THR A 300 -2.72 16.61 7.35
CA THR A 300 -2.66 17.99 7.86
C THR A 300 -3.34 19.01 6.94
N GLY A 301 -3.98 19.99 7.58
CA GLY A 301 -4.68 21.11 6.94
C GLY A 301 -5.83 20.67 6.05
N PHE A 302 -6.67 19.77 6.57
CA PHE A 302 -7.97 19.47 5.97
C PHE A 302 -8.84 20.75 5.92
N PRO A 303 -9.73 20.93 4.93
CA PRO A 303 -10.54 22.14 4.82
C PRO A 303 -11.32 22.45 6.11
N GLY A 304 -11.14 23.68 6.62
CA GLY A 304 -11.70 24.15 7.87
C GLY A 304 -10.94 23.75 9.15
N GLU A 305 -9.81 23.05 9.07
CA GLU A 305 -8.99 22.66 10.23
C GLU A 305 -8.40 23.88 10.95
N THR A 306 -8.89 24.14 12.16
CA THR A 306 -8.44 25.24 13.01
C THR A 306 -7.16 24.91 13.77
N GLU A 307 -6.56 25.93 14.40
CA GLU A 307 -5.40 25.74 15.28
C GLU A 307 -5.72 24.90 16.53
N GLU A 308 -6.91 25.07 17.10
CA GLU A 308 -7.35 24.27 18.25
C GLU A 308 -7.52 22.78 17.87
N GLU A 309 -8.13 22.50 16.73
CA GLU A 309 -8.33 21.14 16.21
C GLU A 309 -7.00 20.46 15.88
N PHE A 310 -6.03 21.22 15.36
CA PHE A 310 -4.67 20.73 15.15
C PHE A 310 -4.00 20.37 16.47
N ARG A 311 -4.13 21.21 17.51
CA ARG A 311 -3.60 20.89 18.85
C ARG A 311 -4.26 19.66 19.46
N LYS A 312 -5.58 19.49 19.33
CA LYS A 312 -6.29 18.26 19.71
C LYS A 312 -5.66 17.04 19.03
N THR A 313 -5.36 17.15 17.73
CA THR A 313 -4.69 16.09 16.97
C THR A 313 -3.30 15.78 17.52
N CYS A 314 -2.46 16.78 17.78
CA CYS A 314 -1.14 16.58 18.36
C CYS A 314 -1.20 15.84 19.70
N SER A 315 -2.06 16.31 20.62
CA SER A 315 -2.24 15.68 21.94
C SER A 315 -2.75 14.25 21.82
N PHE A 316 -3.68 13.98 20.89
CA PHE A 316 -4.18 12.63 20.67
C PHE A 316 -3.08 11.69 20.16
N VAL A 317 -2.35 12.11 19.13
CA VAL A 317 -1.26 11.34 18.51
C VAL A 317 -0.16 11.01 19.52
N GLU A 318 0.23 11.99 20.33
CA GLU A 318 1.21 11.80 21.41
C GLU A 318 0.69 10.82 22.47
N SER A 319 -0.60 10.90 22.84
CA SER A 319 -1.20 9.99 23.82
C SER A 319 -1.28 8.53 23.34
N ILE A 320 -1.52 8.32 22.04
CA ILE A 320 -1.61 6.98 21.48
C ILE A 320 -0.23 6.33 21.41
N GLY A 321 0.83 7.07 21.06
CA GLY A 321 2.19 6.53 20.99
C GLY A 321 2.35 5.54 19.83
N PHE A 322 2.22 6.03 18.60
CA PHE A 322 2.42 5.20 17.39
C PHE A 322 3.88 4.79 17.20
N SER A 323 4.08 3.57 16.71
CA SER A 323 5.41 3.06 16.33
C SER A 323 5.92 3.70 15.02
N GLN A 324 5.00 4.14 14.16
CA GLN A 324 5.28 4.92 12.96
C GLN A 324 3.99 5.61 12.50
N ALA A 325 4.08 6.81 11.94
CA ALA A 325 2.95 7.44 11.27
C ALA A 325 3.40 8.05 9.94
N HIS A 326 2.58 7.90 8.90
CA HIS A 326 2.75 8.61 7.65
C HIS A 326 2.02 9.95 7.73
N ILE A 327 2.79 11.04 7.84
CA ILE A 327 2.25 12.40 7.85
C ILE A 327 2.23 12.93 6.42
N PHE A 328 1.07 13.41 5.98
CA PHE A 328 0.92 13.97 4.64
C PHE A 328 -0.04 15.15 4.64
N GLN A 329 0.12 16.03 3.65
CA GLN A 329 -0.68 17.23 3.53
C GLN A 329 -1.95 16.97 2.74
N TYR A 330 -3.05 17.62 3.12
CA TYR A 330 -4.26 17.60 2.30
C TYR A 330 -3.99 18.20 0.91
N SER A 331 -4.18 17.38 -0.11
CA SER A 331 -4.14 17.76 -1.52
C SER A 331 -5.57 17.83 -2.03
N VAL A 332 -6.00 19.02 -2.48
CA VAL A 332 -7.29 19.24 -3.16
C VAL A 332 -7.40 18.30 -4.34
N ARG A 333 -8.58 17.76 -4.62
CA ARG A 333 -8.80 16.91 -5.80
C ARG A 333 -10.16 17.17 -6.45
N LYS A 334 -10.13 17.51 -7.73
CA LYS A 334 -11.33 17.71 -8.53
C LYS A 334 -12.23 16.47 -8.44
N GLY A 335 -13.52 16.69 -8.20
CA GLY A 335 -14.53 15.62 -8.07
C GLY A 335 -14.68 15.02 -6.67
N THR A 336 -13.96 15.52 -5.66
CA THR A 336 -14.15 15.14 -4.26
C THR A 336 -14.94 16.20 -3.49
N LYS A 337 -15.70 15.79 -2.48
CA LYS A 337 -16.49 16.72 -1.64
C LYS A 337 -15.59 17.75 -0.94
N ALA A 338 -14.41 17.34 -0.49
CA ALA A 338 -13.46 18.22 0.20
C ALA A 338 -12.87 19.32 -0.71
N ALA A 339 -12.88 19.12 -2.04
CA ALA A 339 -12.45 20.16 -2.96
C ALA A 339 -13.45 21.32 -3.09
N GLU A 340 -14.73 21.07 -2.81
CA GLU A 340 -15.81 22.07 -2.84
C GLU A 340 -15.97 22.78 -1.48
N MET A 341 -15.32 22.28 -0.43
CA MET A 341 -15.38 22.88 0.90
C MET A 341 -14.70 24.26 0.92
N LYS A 342 -15.32 25.20 1.63
CA LYS A 342 -14.75 26.52 1.94
C LYS A 342 -13.59 26.39 2.95
N ASN A 343 -12.85 27.48 3.15
CA ASN A 343 -11.77 27.58 4.15
C ASN A 343 -10.63 26.57 3.94
N GLN A 344 -10.12 26.52 2.71
CA GLN A 344 -8.92 25.76 2.37
C GLN A 344 -7.71 26.30 3.14
N ILE A 345 -6.89 25.41 3.71
CA ILE A 345 -5.72 25.80 4.48
C ILE A 345 -4.53 26.11 3.55
N PRO A 346 -3.81 27.24 3.74
CA PRO A 346 -2.61 27.57 2.96
C PRO A 346 -1.51 26.50 3.07
N HIS A 347 -0.70 26.35 2.02
CA HIS A 347 0.37 25.34 1.98
C HIS A 347 1.39 25.48 3.12
N HIS A 348 1.82 26.71 3.44
CA HIS A 348 2.82 26.93 4.50
C HIS A 348 2.33 26.45 5.87
N VAL A 349 1.04 26.64 6.19
CA VAL A 349 0.43 26.13 7.43
C VAL A 349 0.40 24.61 7.44
N LYS A 350 0.04 23.96 6.33
CA LYS A 350 0.08 22.49 6.19
C LYS A 350 1.48 21.93 6.42
N GLU A 351 2.48 22.62 5.86
CA GLU A 351 3.88 22.23 5.99
C GLU A 351 4.38 22.34 7.43
N GLU A 352 4.11 23.46 8.10
CA GLU A 352 4.43 23.66 9.52
C GLU A 352 3.80 22.58 10.40
N ARG A 353 2.49 22.34 10.24
CA ARG A 353 1.74 21.31 10.97
C ARG A 353 2.30 19.91 10.75
N SER A 354 2.74 19.63 9.52
CA SER A 354 3.33 18.34 9.18
C SER A 354 4.66 18.12 9.90
N LYS A 355 5.51 19.15 10.00
CA LYS A 355 6.79 19.07 10.74
C LYS A 355 6.57 18.77 12.22
N ILE A 356 5.64 19.49 12.86
CA ILE A 356 5.29 19.29 14.28
C ILE A 356 4.82 17.85 14.54
N LEU A 357 3.93 17.31 13.70
CA LEU A 357 3.47 15.92 13.86
C LEU A 357 4.55 14.89 13.59
N MET A 358 5.46 15.14 12.64
CA MET A 358 6.61 14.25 12.40
C MET A 358 7.48 14.14 13.65
N GLU A 359 7.79 15.26 14.31
CA GLU A 359 8.57 15.26 15.56
C GLU A 359 7.89 14.46 16.68
N ILE A 360 6.57 14.63 16.86
CA ILE A 360 5.80 13.88 17.86
C ILE A 360 5.86 12.36 17.58
N CYS A 361 5.71 11.98 16.30
CA CYS A 361 5.73 10.59 15.88
C CYS A 361 7.14 9.97 15.97
N GLU A 362 8.18 10.75 15.69
CA GLU A 362 9.58 10.32 15.84
C GLU A 362 9.91 10.00 17.31
N ARG A 363 9.51 10.88 18.24
CA ARG A 363 9.67 10.60 19.69
C ARG A 363 8.95 9.32 20.11
N SER A 364 7.72 9.12 19.60
CA SER A 364 6.91 7.92 19.90
C SER A 364 7.54 6.65 19.33
N MET A 365 8.05 6.71 18.09
CA MET A 365 8.77 5.62 17.43
C MET A 365 10.02 5.23 18.20
N LEU A 366 10.85 6.21 18.59
CA LEU A 366 12.08 5.96 19.34
C LEU A 366 11.78 5.30 20.68
N LYS A 367 10.75 5.77 21.40
CA LYS A 367 10.30 5.15 22.66
C LYS A 367 9.80 3.71 22.45
N PHE A 368 9.04 3.47 21.39
CA PHE A 368 8.58 2.11 21.05
C PHE A 368 9.76 1.17 20.83
N ARG A 369 10.74 1.57 20.00
CA ARG A 369 11.94 0.76 19.71
C ARG A 369 12.81 0.55 20.95
N GLU A 370 12.92 1.56 21.82
CA GLU A 370 13.70 1.46 23.05
C GLU A 370 13.17 0.35 23.96
N ASN A 371 11.84 0.21 24.06
CA ASN A 371 11.20 -0.85 24.85
C ASN A 371 11.44 -2.27 24.28
N GLN A 372 12.01 -2.39 23.09
CA GLN A 372 12.31 -3.66 22.43
C GLN A 372 13.78 -4.07 22.62
N ILE A 373 14.63 -3.15 23.08
CA ILE A 373 16.04 -3.42 23.31
C ILE A 373 16.22 -4.49 24.40
N GLY A 374 17.15 -5.41 24.17
CA GLY A 374 17.43 -6.57 25.02
C GLY A 374 16.65 -7.82 24.66
N LYS A 375 15.53 -7.70 23.93
CA LYS A 375 14.70 -8.84 23.49
C LYS A 375 15.34 -9.60 22.34
N THR A 376 15.04 -10.89 22.23
CA THR A 376 15.37 -11.72 21.07
C THR A 376 14.11 -11.95 20.26
N THR A 377 14.17 -11.69 18.95
CA THR A 377 13.03 -11.82 18.04
C THR A 377 13.50 -12.25 16.65
N ASP A 378 12.60 -12.81 15.86
CA ASP A 378 12.89 -13.17 14.48
C ASP A 378 13.00 -11.93 13.58
N VAL A 379 14.02 -11.90 12.72
CA VAL A 379 14.23 -10.86 11.71
C VAL A 379 14.28 -11.52 10.34
N LEU A 380 13.41 -11.06 9.43
CA LEU A 380 13.45 -11.47 8.02
C LEU A 380 14.39 -10.52 7.28
N PHE A 381 15.52 -11.04 6.82
CA PHE A 381 16.55 -10.27 6.13
C PHE A 381 16.26 -10.11 4.64
N GLU A 382 16.56 -8.94 4.11
CA GLU A 382 16.21 -8.54 2.76
C GLU A 382 17.45 -8.45 1.87
N GLU A 383 18.32 -7.49 2.18
CA GLU A 383 19.46 -7.16 1.34
C GLU A 383 20.66 -6.70 2.19
N LYS A 384 21.82 -6.60 1.53
CA LYS A 384 23.03 -6.07 2.13
C LYS A 384 23.25 -4.62 1.70
N ILE A 385 23.22 -3.71 2.66
CA ILE A 385 23.43 -2.27 2.46
C ILE A 385 24.57 -1.81 3.36
N GLU A 386 25.57 -1.13 2.77
CA GLU A 386 26.68 -0.51 3.52
C GLU A 386 27.41 -1.49 4.47
N GLY A 387 27.52 -2.76 4.09
CA GLY A 387 28.18 -3.80 4.89
C GLY A 387 27.30 -4.50 5.92
N TYR A 388 26.08 -4.02 6.15
CA TYR A 388 25.09 -4.64 7.03
C TYR A 388 24.03 -5.39 6.24
N TYR A 389 23.51 -6.48 6.80
CA TYR A 389 22.26 -7.05 6.33
C TYR A 389 21.11 -6.32 7.01
N THR A 390 20.15 -5.86 6.21
CA THR A 390 18.95 -5.16 6.65
C THR A 390 17.77 -6.13 6.67
N GLY A 391 16.89 -5.99 7.64
CA GLY A 391 15.72 -6.84 7.77
C GLY A 391 14.66 -6.21 8.66
N HIS A 392 13.52 -6.89 8.78
CA HIS A 392 12.41 -6.43 9.61
C HIS A 392 11.95 -7.50 10.61
N THR A 393 11.65 -7.07 11.83
CA THR A 393 10.97 -7.89 12.84
C THR A 393 9.49 -8.10 12.50
N GLY A 394 8.79 -8.96 13.24
CA GLY A 394 7.34 -9.15 13.10
C GLY A 394 6.56 -7.85 13.30
N ASN A 395 6.91 -7.07 14.34
CA ASN A 395 6.36 -5.74 14.61
C ASN A 395 6.98 -4.61 13.74
N TYR A 396 7.63 -4.97 12.63
CA TYR A 396 8.07 -4.04 11.57
C TYR A 396 9.20 -3.08 11.96
N ILE A 397 10.02 -3.44 12.94
CA ILE A 397 11.21 -2.67 13.31
C ILE A 397 12.31 -2.98 12.29
N PRO A 398 12.91 -1.96 11.64
CA PRO A 398 14.07 -2.17 10.79
C PRO A 398 15.29 -2.51 11.66
N VAL A 399 15.96 -3.61 11.31
CA VAL A 399 17.13 -4.14 12.02
C VAL A 399 18.32 -4.24 11.07
N ARG A 400 19.51 -3.90 11.57
CA ARG A 400 20.79 -4.12 10.90
C ARG A 400 21.66 -5.07 11.71
N VAL A 401 22.27 -6.04 11.04
CA VAL A 401 23.25 -6.97 11.64
C VAL A 401 24.48 -7.14 10.74
N LEU A 402 25.60 -7.53 11.35
CA LEU A 402 26.78 -7.99 10.62
C LEU A 402 26.74 -9.51 10.47
N SER A 403 27.09 -10.00 9.29
CA SER A 403 27.23 -11.43 9.02
C SER A 403 28.31 -11.68 7.96
N ASN A 404 29.06 -12.76 8.14
CA ASN A 404 30.05 -13.24 7.17
C ASN A 404 29.44 -14.15 6.09
N LYS A 405 28.19 -14.57 6.27
CA LYS A 405 27.42 -15.36 5.30
C LYS A 405 26.36 -14.49 4.64
N ASP A 406 25.95 -14.85 3.43
CA ASP A 406 24.73 -14.30 2.86
C ASP A 406 23.52 -14.86 3.62
N ILE A 407 22.69 -13.95 4.12
CA ILE A 407 21.48 -14.24 4.89
C ILE A 407 20.25 -13.57 4.28
N SER A 408 20.36 -13.02 3.06
CA SER A 408 19.21 -12.46 2.34
C SER A 408 18.12 -13.52 2.16
N GLY A 409 16.87 -13.16 2.51
CA GLY A 409 15.73 -14.06 2.50
C GLY A 409 15.64 -14.99 3.72
N GLU A 410 16.60 -14.95 4.65
CA GLU A 410 16.58 -15.77 5.85
C GLU A 410 15.82 -15.12 7.02
N LEU A 411 15.16 -15.97 7.81
CA LEU A 411 14.51 -15.60 9.05
C LEU A 411 15.38 -16.11 10.19
N LEU A 412 16.02 -15.20 10.94
CA LEU A 412 16.96 -15.57 11.99
C LEU A 412 16.58 -14.91 13.32
N ASN A 413 16.90 -15.59 14.42
CA ASN A 413 16.75 -15.03 15.75
C ASN A 413 17.84 -13.98 16.01
N VAL A 414 17.42 -12.78 16.39
CA VAL A 414 18.30 -11.64 16.60
C VAL A 414 17.98 -11.00 17.94
N ARG A 415 19.02 -10.84 18.76
CA ARG A 415 18.94 -10.01 19.96
C ARG A 415 19.07 -8.55 19.57
N LEU A 416 18.10 -7.73 19.96
CA LEU A 416 18.10 -6.28 19.72
C LEU A 416 19.01 -5.60 20.74
N VAL A 417 20.07 -4.92 20.28
CA VAL A 417 21.17 -4.45 21.16
C VAL A 417 21.12 -2.94 21.38
N LYS A 418 20.92 -2.16 20.31
CA LYS A 418 20.99 -0.70 20.39
C LYS A 418 20.02 -0.04 19.43
N ASN A 419 19.26 0.91 19.95
CA ASN A 419 18.39 1.76 19.15
C ASN A 419 19.20 2.86 18.46
N GLY A 420 19.11 2.94 17.14
CA GLY A 420 19.64 4.03 16.34
C GLY A 420 18.51 4.94 15.85
N THR A 421 18.86 5.96 15.06
CA THR A 421 17.89 6.91 14.50
C THR A 421 16.90 6.19 13.58
N ASP A 422 17.40 5.48 12.57
CA ASP A 422 16.55 4.89 11.53
C ASP A 422 16.29 3.39 11.73
N PHE A 423 17.18 2.70 12.44
CA PHE A 423 17.16 1.25 12.62
C PHE A 423 17.70 0.83 13.99
N VAL A 424 17.40 -0.41 14.37
CA VAL A 424 17.98 -1.07 15.54
C VAL A 424 19.18 -1.92 15.11
N ILE A 425 20.29 -1.82 15.85
CA ILE A 425 21.41 -2.76 15.70
C ILE A 425 21.09 -4.03 16.47
N GLY A 426 21.19 -5.16 15.78
CA GLY A 426 20.98 -6.49 16.35
C GLY A 426 22.23 -7.37 16.28
N GLN A 427 22.19 -8.47 17.02
CA GLN A 427 23.17 -9.56 16.98
C GLN A 427 22.45 -10.88 16.75
N ILE A 428 22.87 -11.64 15.74
CA ILE A 428 22.34 -13.00 15.48
C ILE A 428 22.70 -13.90 16.66
N VAL A 429 21.72 -14.66 17.15
CA VAL A 429 21.85 -15.57 18.30
C VAL A 429 22.13 -16.99 17.86
#